data_AF-A0A822CC40-F1
#
_entry.id   AF-A0A822CC40-F1
#
_cell.length_a   1.000
_cell.length_b   1.000
_cell.length_c   1.000
_cell.angle_alpha   90.00
_cell.angle_beta   90.00
_cell.angle_gamma   90.00
#
_symmetry.space_group_name_H-M   'P 1'
#
loop_
_entity.id
_entity.type
_entity.pdbx_description
1 polymer ?
#
loop_
_entity_poly.entity_id
_entity_poly.type
_entity_poly.pdbx_seq_one_letter_code
_entity_poly.pdbx_strand_id
1 'polypeptide(L)'
;SSSYLTTGREGYYFAENGKHSWRQLSEKIGEVLYKKGIVKSPEVTSFSDDEVKNSPFGIYGWFYLGSQSNSTAERVRKLGWKPHRSSIFDSVEEQIDALITYTTD
;
A
#
# COMPACT_ATOMS: atom_id res chain seq x y z
N SER A 1 35.23 7.80 -7.27
CA SER A 1 33.85 8.21 -6.94
C SER A 1 32.91 7.45 -7.86
N SER A 2 31.86 6.79 -7.36
CA SER A 2 30.85 6.17 -8.23
C SER A 2 30.12 7.27 -9.00
N SER A 3 30.08 7.20 -10.33
CA SER A 3 29.35 8.15 -11.19
C SER A 3 27.85 8.20 -10.93
N TYR A 4 27.34 7.26 -10.12
CA TYR A 4 25.93 7.13 -9.77
C TYR A 4 25.57 7.74 -8.41
N LEU A 5 26.57 8.19 -7.62
CA LEU A 5 26.35 8.92 -6.37
C LEU A 5 26.39 10.43 -6.65
N THR A 6 25.20 11.01 -6.82
CA THR A 6 24.95 12.43 -7.10
C THR A 6 24.53 13.20 -5.84
N THR A 7 24.72 14.53 -5.87
CA THR A 7 24.34 15.48 -4.79
C THR A 7 23.59 16.69 -5.36
N GLY A 8 23.12 17.60 -4.51
CA GLY A 8 22.38 18.79 -4.92
C GLY A 8 21.02 18.45 -5.54
N ARG A 9 20.67 19.08 -6.67
CA ARG A 9 19.39 18.82 -7.37
C ARG A 9 19.23 17.37 -7.83
N GLU A 10 20.34 16.68 -8.05
CA GLU A 10 20.36 15.28 -8.47
C GLU A 10 20.53 14.31 -7.29
N GLY A 11 20.62 14.81 -6.06
CA GLY A 11 20.88 14.01 -4.86
C GLY A 11 19.67 13.27 -4.27
N TYR A 12 18.61 13.07 -5.04
CA TYR A 12 17.40 12.35 -4.60
C TYR A 12 17.43 10.88 -5.01
N TYR A 13 16.93 10.02 -4.12
CA TYR A 13 16.82 8.59 -4.34
C TYR A 13 15.49 8.08 -3.77
N PHE A 14 14.73 7.37 -4.57
CA PHE A 14 13.52 6.70 -4.10
C PHE A 14 13.86 5.35 -3.48
N ALA A 15 13.11 4.97 -2.46
CA ALA A 15 13.09 3.63 -1.90
C ALA A 15 11.68 3.06 -2.11
N GLU A 16 11.57 2.05 -2.98
CA GLU A 16 10.32 1.32 -3.20
C GLU A 16 10.59 -0.18 -3.37
N ASN A 17 9.55 -0.97 -3.15
CA ASN A 17 9.56 -2.42 -3.33
C ASN A 17 8.43 -2.86 -4.26
N GLY A 18 8.54 -2.48 -5.52
CA GLY A 18 7.55 -2.76 -6.55
C GLY A 18 6.35 -1.83 -6.50
N LYS A 19 5.29 -2.25 -7.22
CA LYS A 19 4.04 -1.50 -7.36
C LYS A 19 2.87 -2.40 -6.95
N HIS A 20 1.83 -1.77 -6.42
CA HIS A 20 0.55 -2.41 -6.15
C HIS A 20 -0.59 -1.44 -6.51
N SER A 21 -1.77 -1.98 -6.76
CA SER A 21 -3.00 -1.18 -6.82
C SER A 21 -3.79 -1.36 -5.53
N TRP A 22 -4.59 -0.33 -5.17
CA TRP A 22 -5.54 -0.42 -4.08
C TRP A 22 -6.51 -1.59 -4.26
N ARG A 23 -6.94 -1.86 -5.49
CA ARG A 23 -7.82 -3.00 -5.80
C ARG A 23 -7.18 -4.34 -5.41
N GLN A 24 -5.95 -4.60 -5.85
CA GLN A 24 -5.25 -5.85 -5.51
C GLN A 24 -5.08 -6.01 -3.99
N LEU A 25 -4.79 -4.91 -3.29
CA LEU A 25 -4.66 -4.94 -1.84
C LEU A 25 -6.00 -5.23 -1.16
N SER A 26 -7.08 -4.59 -1.60
CA SER A 26 -8.43 -4.86 -1.11
C SER A 26 -8.87 -6.30 -1.36
N GLU A 27 -8.57 -6.87 -2.53
CA GLU A 27 -8.87 -8.27 -2.85
C GLU A 27 -8.15 -9.22 -1.88
N LYS A 28 -6.86 -8.97 -1.63
CA LYS A 28 -6.09 -9.77 -0.65
C LYS A 28 -6.64 -9.65 0.77
N ILE A 29 -7.05 -8.46 1.19
CA ILE A 29 -7.67 -8.23 2.50
C ILE A 29 -9.00 -9.00 2.59
N GLY A 30 -9.87 -8.90 1.58
CA GLY A 30 -11.15 -9.60 1.51
C GLY A 30 -10.99 -11.12 1.61
N GLU A 31 -10.03 -11.70 0.89
CA GLU A 31 -9.69 -13.12 0.98
C GLU A 31 -9.31 -13.55 2.39
N VAL A 32 -8.44 -12.78 3.08
CA VAL A 32 -7.96 -13.12 4.42
C VAL A 32 -9.08 -13.00 5.44
N LEU A 33 -9.87 -11.92 5.39
CA LEU A 33 -11.02 -11.73 6.29
C LEU A 33 -12.07 -12.84 6.10
N TYR A 34 -12.33 -13.26 4.85
CA TYR A 34 -13.26 -14.35 4.57
C TYR A 34 -12.75 -15.68 5.12
N LYS A 35 -11.46 -16.00 4.92
CA LYS A 35 -10.82 -17.21 5.48
C LYS A 35 -10.89 -17.25 7.01
N LYS A 36 -10.81 -16.09 7.67
CA LYS A 36 -10.95 -15.96 9.13
C LYS A 36 -12.41 -15.91 9.60
N GLY A 37 -13.39 -15.99 8.71
CA GLY A 37 -14.82 -16.01 9.03
C GLY A 37 -15.39 -14.67 9.50
N ILE A 38 -14.70 -13.56 9.25
CA ILE A 38 -15.10 -12.21 9.70
C ILE A 38 -16.11 -11.60 8.74
N VAL A 39 -15.96 -11.86 7.44
CA VAL A 39 -16.88 -11.40 6.40
C VAL A 39 -17.54 -12.59 5.70
N LYS A 40 -18.70 -12.34 5.08
CA LYS A 40 -19.50 -13.39 4.41
C LYS A 40 -19.08 -13.66 2.96
N SER A 41 -18.31 -12.76 2.35
CA SER A 41 -17.82 -12.87 0.98
C SER A 41 -16.45 -12.19 0.87
N PRO A 42 -15.51 -12.73 0.06
CA PRO A 42 -14.23 -12.07 -0.24
C PRO A 42 -14.34 -11.01 -1.35
N GLU A 43 -15.51 -10.86 -1.99
CA GLU A 43 -15.69 -9.95 -3.13
C GLU A 43 -15.54 -8.47 -2.73
N VAL A 44 -14.74 -7.74 -3.50
CA VAL A 44 -14.55 -6.29 -3.32
C VAL A 44 -15.56 -5.50 -4.14
N THR A 45 -16.09 -4.44 -3.54
CA THR A 45 -17.00 -3.50 -4.20
C THR A 45 -16.37 -2.12 -4.30
N SER A 46 -16.81 -1.34 -5.31
CA SER A 46 -16.43 0.07 -5.42
C SER A 46 -17.20 0.91 -4.40
N PHE A 47 -16.58 2.00 -3.94
CA PHE A 47 -17.27 3.01 -3.14
C PHE A 47 -18.06 3.96 -4.03
N SER A 48 -19.26 4.35 -3.57
CA SER A 48 -20.03 5.46 -4.10
C SER A 48 -19.47 6.81 -3.64
N ASP A 49 -19.85 7.89 -4.33
CA ASP A 49 -19.42 9.24 -3.96
C ASP A 49 -19.85 9.63 -2.55
N ASP A 50 -21.03 9.21 -2.11
CA ASP A 50 -21.52 9.54 -0.77
C ASP A 50 -20.79 8.74 0.32
N GLU A 51 -20.41 7.49 0.07
CA GLU A 51 -19.53 6.73 0.97
C GLU A 51 -18.16 7.42 1.12
N VAL A 52 -17.58 7.89 0.01
CA VAL A 52 -16.29 8.58 0.05
C VAL A 52 -16.39 9.94 0.75
N LYS A 53 -17.45 10.72 0.51
CA LYS A 53 -17.69 11.99 1.22
C LYS A 53 -17.85 11.81 2.73
N ASN A 54 -18.41 10.68 3.16
CA ASN A 54 -18.60 10.35 4.57
C ASN A 54 -17.38 9.66 5.21
N SER A 55 -16.32 9.40 4.43
CA SER A 55 -15.06 8.86 4.95
C SER A 55 -14.32 9.90 5.82
N PRO A 56 -13.30 9.50 6.61
CA PRO A 56 -12.45 10.44 7.36
C PRO A 56 -11.76 11.52 6.51
N PHE A 57 -11.67 11.31 5.20
CA PHE A 57 -11.07 12.26 4.26
C PHE A 57 -12.08 13.25 3.65
N GLY A 58 -13.37 13.11 3.98
CA GLY A 58 -14.44 14.01 3.54
C GLY A 58 -14.57 14.09 2.02
N ILE A 59 -14.96 15.26 1.52
CA ILE A 59 -15.09 15.56 0.08
C ILE A 59 -13.78 15.38 -0.71
N TYR A 60 -12.63 15.30 -0.02
CA TYR A 60 -11.31 15.11 -0.64
C TYR A 60 -10.88 13.64 -0.69
N GLY A 61 -11.72 12.69 -0.28
CA GLY A 61 -11.35 11.26 -0.22
C GLY A 61 -10.83 10.71 -1.55
N TRP A 62 -11.48 11.03 -2.67
CA TRP A 62 -11.01 10.63 -3.99
C TRP A 62 -9.66 11.26 -4.37
N PHE A 63 -9.39 12.49 -3.94
CA PHE A 63 -8.10 13.14 -4.20
C PHE A 63 -6.97 12.46 -3.43
N TYR A 64 -7.19 12.18 -2.13
CA TYR A 64 -6.19 11.55 -1.28
C TYR A 64 -5.90 10.09 -1.64
N LEU A 65 -6.93 9.30 -1.91
CA LEU A 65 -6.80 7.84 -2.09
C LEU A 65 -6.88 7.38 -3.55
N GLY A 66 -7.49 8.18 -4.43
CA GLY A 66 -7.65 7.85 -5.86
C GLY A 66 -6.42 8.19 -6.71
N SER A 67 -5.44 8.88 -6.15
CA SER A 67 -4.19 9.20 -6.84
C SER A 67 -3.20 8.02 -6.84
N GLN A 68 -2.22 8.06 -7.75
CA GLN A 68 -1.21 7.01 -7.88
C GLN A 68 0.15 7.51 -7.40
N SER A 69 0.77 6.78 -6.47
CA SER A 69 2.15 7.02 -6.04
C SER A 69 3.12 6.11 -6.82
N ASN A 70 3.45 6.52 -8.05
CA ASN A 70 4.34 5.77 -8.93
C ASN A 70 5.77 6.32 -8.87
N SER A 71 6.60 5.74 -7.99
CA SER A 71 8.05 6.01 -7.96
C SER A 71 8.83 4.80 -8.47
N THR A 72 10.06 5.02 -8.96
CA THR A 72 10.98 3.93 -9.34
C THR A 72 12.34 4.19 -8.73
N ALA A 73 12.84 3.25 -7.92
CA ALA A 73 14.13 3.32 -7.24
C ALA A 73 15.34 3.04 -8.17
N GLU A 74 15.30 3.50 -9.43
CA GLU A 74 16.29 3.19 -10.45
C GLU A 74 17.71 3.62 -10.04
N ARG A 75 17.86 4.85 -9.55
CA ARG A 75 19.16 5.43 -9.17
C ARG A 75 19.86 4.62 -8.10
N VAL A 76 19.14 4.27 -7.03
CA VAL A 76 19.72 3.54 -5.90
C VAL A 76 19.97 2.06 -6.24
N ARG A 77 19.15 1.45 -7.11
CA ARG A 77 19.41 0.09 -7.62
C ARG A 77 20.70 0.01 -8.44
N LYS A 78 21.05 1.04 -9.21
CA LYS A 78 22.36 1.14 -9.90
C LYS A 78 23.55 1.20 -8.93
N LEU A 79 23.31 1.62 -7.68
CA LEU A 79 24.30 1.58 -6.60
C LEU A 79 24.36 0.21 -5.89
N GLY A 80 23.64 -0.80 -6.37
CA GLY A 80 23.59 -2.13 -5.77
C GLY A 80 22.59 -2.28 -4.63
N TRP A 81 21.81 -1.23 -4.30
CA TRP A 81 20.74 -1.34 -3.32
C TRP A 81 19.64 -2.28 -3.83
N LYS A 82 19.10 -3.09 -2.92
CA LYS A 82 17.95 -3.94 -3.17
C LYS A 82 16.94 -3.75 -2.02
N PRO A 83 15.63 -3.75 -2.30
CA PRO A 83 14.64 -3.76 -1.24
C PRO A 83 14.84 -5.00 -0.36
N HIS A 84 14.76 -4.82 0.96
CA HIS A 84 14.99 -5.89 1.94
C HIS A 84 13.69 -6.38 2.59
N ARG A 85 12.69 -5.50 2.71
CA ARG A 85 11.39 -5.85 3.31
C ARG A 85 10.53 -6.60 2.30
N SER A 86 9.64 -7.43 2.82
CA SER A 86 8.65 -8.18 2.05
C SER A 86 7.67 -7.25 1.32
N SER A 87 6.85 -7.81 0.44
CA SER A 87 5.77 -7.07 -0.19
C SER A 87 4.71 -6.68 0.83
N ILE A 88 3.95 -5.62 0.56
CA ILE A 88 2.79 -5.25 1.39
C ILE A 88 1.78 -6.41 1.50
N PHE A 89 1.65 -7.23 0.44
CA PHE A 89 0.77 -8.39 0.42
C PHE A 89 1.16 -9.46 1.44
N ASP A 90 2.45 -9.59 1.73
CA ASP A 90 2.97 -10.58 2.67
C ASP A 90 2.64 -10.20 4.11
N SER A 91 2.46 -8.90 4.39
CA SER A 91 2.08 -8.40 5.73
C SER A 91 0.58 -8.39 6.01
N VAL A 92 -0.28 -8.61 5.01
CA VAL A 92 -1.74 -8.40 5.17
C VAL A 92 -2.32 -9.26 6.29
N GLU A 93 -1.93 -10.53 6.37
CA GLU A 93 -2.48 -11.46 7.37
C GLU A 93 -2.06 -11.08 8.80
N GLU A 94 -0.78 -10.77 9.00
CA GLU A 94 -0.25 -10.29 10.27
C GLU A 94 -0.94 -8.99 10.74
N GLN A 95 -1.14 -8.04 9.82
CA GLN A 95 -1.79 -6.77 10.14
C GLN A 95 -3.26 -6.97 10.53
N ILE A 96 -3.98 -7.86 9.83
CA ILE A 96 -5.37 -8.21 10.17
C ILE A 96 -5.42 -8.86 11.56
N ASP A 97 -4.53 -9.81 11.86
CA ASP A 97 -4.48 -10.48 13.16
C ASP A 97 -4.20 -9.51 14.31
N ALA A 98 -3.27 -8.58 14.10
CA ALA A 98 -3.00 -7.51 15.05
C ALA A 98 -4.25 -6.65 15.32
N LEU A 99 -4.94 -6.20 14.26
CA LEU A 99 -6.12 -5.34 14.38
C LEU A 99 -7.30 -6.03 15.09
N ILE A 100 -7.52 -7.32 14.82
CA ILE A 100 -8.58 -8.09 15.51
C ILE A 100 -8.29 -8.18 17.00
N THR A 101 -7.03 -8.46 17.36
CA THR A 101 -6.61 -8.55 18.76
C THR A 101 -6.83 -7.21 19.48
N TYR A 102 -6.41 -6.10 18.89
CA TYR A 102 -6.63 -4.76 19.46
C TYR A 102 -8.09 -4.36 19.65
N THR A 103 -9.02 -4.97 18.91
CA THR A 103 -10.46 -4.64 18.99
C THR A 103 -11.21 -5.51 20.01
N THR A 104 -10.57 -6.56 20.53
CA THR A 104 -11.16 -7.46 21.53
C THR A 104 -10.79 -7.13 22.98
N ASP A 105 -9.91 -6.14 23.18
CA ASP A 105 -9.58 -5.51 24.47
C ASP A 105 -10.36 -4.19 24.66
#